data_AF-A0A349P9G7-F1
#
_entry.id   AF-A0A349P9G7-F1
#
_cell.length_a   1.000
_cell.length_b   1.000
_cell.length_c   1.000
_cell.angle_alpha   90.00
_cell.angle_beta   90.00
_cell.angle_gamma   90.00
#
_symmetry.space_group_name_H-M   'P 1'
#
loop_
_entity.id
_entity.type
_entity.pdbx_description
1 polymer ?
#
loop_
_entity_poly.entity_id
_entity_poly.type
_entity_poly.pdbx_seq_one_letter_code
_entity_poly.pdbx_strand_id
1 'polypeptide(L)'
;MNGRGQDIFPATAVFNSSASVMGGQGVLVKYGVKAASATLTGGITALSGTFDTVGVSTITVSSITTTGAGVVFSTNVYFTNGFVDMQGNILRGLTAPLTGDAAATKTYVDAILDICALGSAGTADIVAGKNADIDCDGVAEAGAMAAQTLAVSTDEVKAGVYSATWLSAVDADLAAANIRSGSNIFGKVGTFTSGATAAEGDIVSGKTAGVNGAMITGTLTTQTLNPANDTVNEGVYAATTLHAVDADLAAGNIAVSTIIFGITGTYTGDADATAADILNPKTAYVSGVKLTGSITTQSLSAGSNNVAAGGYVGTTLSEVDADLAAGNIKSGTAIFGITGTLTTAPPAPGVGGTWLLVPGNSSLGTMDFYVQKYEAKNVSSLPTSQPSGFPWVSITQTEAKNRCEALGPGYHLLTMQEAQTISRNIEAIGWNWDSGSVGTGGMWRGHTDNSPANSLAADVTGDPDDDYYIGTGNTTPSIERRVHQLSSSEYIWDWSGNVMEWVDMTCTAGTGAGYWYNSATWIEWTDGNLSDYEKVRAGPSGAYIATHNAGRYYGCTTTGNAVGRGGVWSHDASAGVFTFDAYNAPSYSDTHIGFRCGR
;
A
#
# COMPACT_ATOMS: atom_id res chain seq x y z
N MET A 1 -33.79 123.27 -87.95
CA MET A 1 -34.95 122.53 -88.49
C MET A 1 -35.85 122.15 -87.33
N ASN A 2 -37.16 122.36 -87.45
CA ASN A 2 -38.18 121.92 -86.49
C ASN A 2 -38.84 120.64 -87.03
N GLY A 3 -38.39 119.47 -86.58
CA GLY A 3 -38.97 118.16 -86.84
C GLY A 3 -38.68 117.24 -85.63
N ARG A 4 -39.66 116.46 -85.17
CA ARG A 4 -39.53 115.64 -83.95
C ARG A 4 -39.00 114.24 -84.31
N GLY A 5 -37.73 113.96 -83.99
CA GLY A 5 -37.04 112.67 -84.16
C GLY A 5 -35.61 112.88 -84.65
N GLN A 6 -34.64 112.02 -84.27
CA GLN A 6 -33.23 112.24 -84.62
C GLN A 6 -33.03 112.25 -86.15
N ASP A 7 -32.94 113.44 -86.74
CA ASP A 7 -32.64 113.58 -88.16
C ASP A 7 -31.14 113.48 -88.38
N ILE A 8 -30.75 112.48 -89.17
CA ILE A 8 -29.43 112.37 -89.77
C ILE A 8 -29.28 113.57 -90.74
N PHE A 9 -28.26 114.41 -90.56
CA PHE A 9 -27.92 115.37 -91.61
C PHE A 9 -27.48 114.62 -92.90
N PRO A 10 -27.97 115.00 -94.09
CA PRO A 10 -27.47 114.48 -95.36
C PRO A 10 -26.09 115.06 -95.76
N ALA A 11 -25.52 114.53 -96.85
CA ALA A 11 -24.09 114.43 -97.15
C ALA A 11 -23.22 115.72 -97.28
N THR A 12 -23.77 116.94 -97.36
CA THR A 12 -22.97 118.20 -97.34
C THR A 12 -23.91 119.37 -97.12
N ALA A 13 -23.85 120.04 -95.96
CA ALA A 13 -24.60 121.27 -95.69
C ALA A 13 -23.64 122.47 -95.63
N VAL A 14 -23.90 123.50 -96.45
CA VAL A 14 -23.14 124.76 -96.46
C VAL A 14 -24.03 125.88 -95.93
N PHE A 15 -23.60 126.54 -94.85
CA PHE A 15 -24.29 127.71 -94.27
C PHE A 15 -23.45 128.95 -94.53
N ASN A 16 -23.96 129.92 -95.31
CA ASN A 16 -23.19 131.09 -95.71
C ASN A 16 -23.17 132.24 -94.67
N SER A 17 -23.86 132.11 -93.53
CA SER A 17 -23.81 133.13 -92.46
C SER A 17 -23.79 132.55 -91.05
N SER A 18 -24.80 131.78 -90.65
CA SER A 18 -24.86 131.10 -89.35
C SER A 18 -25.77 129.88 -89.39
N ALA A 19 -25.51 128.92 -88.50
CA ALA A 19 -26.35 127.75 -88.28
C ALA A 19 -26.75 127.67 -86.80
N SER A 20 -28.05 127.56 -86.52
CA SER A 20 -28.60 127.35 -85.18
C SER A 20 -29.56 126.16 -85.22
N VAL A 21 -29.32 125.16 -84.36
CA VAL A 21 -30.21 124.01 -84.17
C VAL A 21 -30.88 124.17 -82.81
N MET A 22 -32.19 124.42 -82.80
CA MET A 22 -33.01 124.52 -81.59
C MET A 22 -33.96 123.33 -81.52
N GLY A 23 -33.74 122.43 -80.55
CA GLY A 23 -34.56 121.25 -80.25
C GLY A 23 -33.96 120.49 -79.06
N GLY A 24 -34.78 119.95 -78.15
CA GLY A 24 -34.36 119.46 -76.82
C GLY A 24 -33.62 118.11 -76.75
N GLN A 25 -33.19 117.55 -77.88
CA GLN A 25 -32.42 116.29 -77.97
C GLN A 25 -31.33 116.52 -79.04
N GLY A 26 -30.06 116.18 -78.73
CA GLY A 26 -28.85 116.62 -79.43
C GLY A 26 -28.64 116.14 -80.89
N VAL A 27 -27.56 116.63 -81.50
CA VAL A 27 -27.24 116.46 -82.94
C VAL A 27 -26.12 115.43 -83.17
N LEU A 28 -26.37 114.46 -84.06
CA LEU A 28 -25.46 113.37 -84.45
C LEU A 28 -24.76 113.68 -85.81
N VAL A 29 -23.43 113.60 -85.90
CA VAL A 29 -22.63 113.96 -87.11
C VAL A 29 -21.57 112.91 -87.40
N LYS A 30 -21.44 112.48 -88.67
CA LYS A 30 -20.47 111.46 -89.12
C LYS A 30 -19.31 112.02 -89.97
N TYR A 31 -19.50 113.19 -90.61
CA TYR A 31 -18.52 113.90 -91.45
C TYR A 31 -18.68 115.43 -91.23
N GLY A 32 -17.59 116.22 -91.15
CA GLY A 32 -17.50 117.55 -90.48
C GLY A 32 -18.31 118.75 -91.02
N VAL A 33 -18.27 119.87 -90.29
CA VAL A 33 -18.96 121.15 -90.59
C VAL A 33 -17.96 122.24 -91.04
N LYS A 34 -18.27 122.99 -92.10
CA LYS A 34 -17.50 124.15 -92.57
C LYS A 34 -18.36 125.43 -92.49
N ALA A 35 -18.08 126.31 -91.53
CA ALA A 35 -18.78 127.60 -91.30
C ALA A 35 -17.85 128.63 -90.64
N ALA A 36 -18.14 129.94 -90.76
CA ALA A 36 -17.35 131.00 -90.11
C ALA A 36 -17.53 131.02 -88.57
N SER A 37 -18.72 130.67 -88.07
CA SER A 37 -19.03 130.45 -86.65
C SER A 37 -20.18 129.44 -86.50
N ALA A 38 -20.22 128.69 -85.39
CA ALA A 38 -21.25 127.67 -85.13
C ALA A 38 -21.64 127.60 -83.64
N THR A 39 -22.95 127.55 -83.36
CA THR A 39 -23.52 127.41 -82.01
C THR A 39 -24.47 126.20 -81.97
N LEU A 40 -24.20 125.24 -81.08
CA LEU A 40 -24.97 124.01 -80.93
C LEU A 40 -25.56 123.94 -79.52
N THR A 41 -26.87 124.12 -79.39
CA THR A 41 -27.54 124.23 -78.08
C THR A 41 -27.89 122.87 -77.46
N GLY A 42 -27.86 121.77 -78.24
CA GLY A 42 -28.31 120.42 -77.82
C GLY A 42 -27.23 119.38 -77.49
N GLY A 43 -25.93 119.73 -77.51
CA GLY A 43 -24.82 118.78 -77.25
C GLY A 43 -24.38 117.89 -78.43
N ILE A 44 -23.21 117.25 -78.31
CA ILE A 44 -22.56 116.38 -79.31
C ILE A 44 -22.26 114.98 -78.73
N THR A 45 -22.60 113.90 -79.46
CA THR A 45 -22.24 112.51 -79.13
C THR A 45 -21.43 111.90 -80.28
N ALA A 46 -20.18 111.47 -80.05
CA ALA A 46 -19.32 110.86 -81.06
C ALA A 46 -18.89 109.43 -80.66
N LEU A 47 -19.22 108.44 -81.50
CA LEU A 47 -18.73 107.06 -81.39
C LEU A 47 -17.42 106.92 -82.17
N SER A 48 -16.31 106.65 -81.46
CA SER A 48 -14.99 106.20 -81.97
C SER A 48 -14.59 106.68 -83.38
N GLY A 49 -13.97 107.85 -83.49
CA GLY A 49 -13.47 108.39 -84.75
C GLY A 49 -13.17 109.89 -84.65
N THR A 50 -12.26 110.38 -85.50
CA THR A 50 -11.72 111.75 -85.47
C THR A 50 -12.75 112.78 -85.94
N PHE A 51 -13.05 113.78 -85.11
CA PHE A 51 -13.82 114.97 -85.52
C PHE A 51 -12.84 116.08 -85.91
N ASP A 52 -12.75 116.41 -87.21
CA ASP A 52 -11.85 117.45 -87.73
C ASP A 52 -12.64 118.68 -88.21
N THR A 53 -12.30 119.86 -87.71
CA THR A 53 -12.84 121.15 -88.15
C THR A 53 -11.71 122.02 -88.69
N VAL A 54 -11.71 122.23 -90.02
CA VAL A 54 -10.73 123.08 -90.70
C VAL A 54 -11.38 124.41 -91.10
N GLY A 55 -10.86 125.53 -90.59
CA GLY A 55 -11.27 126.89 -90.99
C GLY A 55 -12.31 127.60 -90.11
N VAL A 56 -12.49 127.19 -88.85
CA VAL A 56 -13.41 127.82 -87.88
C VAL A 56 -12.60 128.50 -86.77
N SER A 57 -12.89 129.78 -86.46
CA SER A 57 -12.13 130.51 -85.43
C SER A 57 -12.60 130.28 -83.99
N THR A 58 -13.84 129.84 -83.76
CA THR A 58 -14.40 129.58 -82.42
C THR A 58 -15.58 128.61 -82.49
N ILE A 59 -15.65 127.67 -81.53
CA ILE A 59 -16.77 126.71 -81.39
C ILE A 59 -17.39 126.86 -80.01
N THR A 60 -18.73 126.98 -79.97
CA THR A 60 -19.53 127.10 -78.75
C THR A 60 -20.54 125.96 -78.64
N VAL A 61 -20.41 125.12 -77.61
CA VAL A 61 -21.24 123.91 -77.38
C VAL A 61 -21.75 123.85 -75.93
N SER A 62 -22.92 123.24 -75.73
CA SER A 62 -23.53 123.09 -74.40
C SER A 62 -23.09 121.83 -73.63
N SER A 63 -22.80 120.69 -74.28
CA SER A 63 -22.29 119.45 -73.66
C SER A 63 -21.64 118.48 -74.67
N ILE A 64 -20.78 117.56 -74.19
CA ILE A 64 -20.11 116.50 -74.99
C ILE A 64 -20.16 115.15 -74.24
N THR A 65 -20.44 114.04 -74.92
CA THR A 65 -20.38 112.67 -74.36
C THR A 65 -19.57 111.72 -75.26
N THR A 66 -18.63 110.97 -74.68
CA THR A 66 -17.78 109.99 -75.39
C THR A 66 -17.81 108.62 -74.71
N THR A 67 -17.94 107.52 -75.46
CA THR A 67 -18.04 106.15 -74.92
C THR A 67 -16.76 105.30 -75.11
N GLY A 68 -15.65 105.91 -75.52
CA GLY A 68 -14.35 105.23 -75.68
C GLY A 68 -13.20 106.23 -75.74
N ALA A 69 -12.01 105.81 -75.33
CA ALA A 69 -10.83 106.67 -75.21
C ALA A 69 -10.38 107.24 -76.58
N GLY A 70 -10.23 108.58 -76.69
CA GLY A 70 -9.42 109.22 -77.75
C GLY A 70 -10.08 110.26 -78.66
N VAL A 71 -10.74 111.31 -78.12
CA VAL A 71 -11.15 112.49 -78.93
C VAL A 71 -10.10 113.59 -78.78
N VAL A 72 -9.56 114.06 -79.92
CA VAL A 72 -8.54 115.13 -80.01
C VAL A 72 -9.16 116.33 -80.72
N PHE A 73 -9.03 117.53 -80.13
CA PHE A 73 -9.46 118.80 -80.74
C PHE A 73 -8.24 119.58 -81.24
N SER A 74 -8.34 120.16 -82.44
CA SER A 74 -7.28 120.94 -83.10
C SER A 74 -7.43 122.47 -82.94
N THR A 75 -8.44 122.94 -82.21
CA THR A 75 -8.74 124.38 -81.96
C THR A 75 -9.36 124.60 -80.57
N ASN A 76 -9.46 125.86 -80.14
CA ASN A 76 -10.02 126.23 -78.83
C ASN A 76 -11.55 126.01 -78.78
N VAL A 77 -12.00 125.32 -77.74
CA VAL A 77 -13.42 125.03 -77.47
C VAL A 77 -13.89 125.85 -76.28
N TYR A 78 -14.97 126.62 -76.46
CA TYR A 78 -15.59 127.41 -75.39
C TYR A 78 -16.95 126.81 -75.03
N PHE A 79 -17.17 126.52 -73.75
CA PHE A 79 -18.43 125.96 -73.26
C PHE A 79 -19.29 127.08 -72.71
N THR A 80 -20.52 127.21 -73.22
CA THR A 80 -21.43 128.26 -72.73
C THR A 80 -22.11 127.91 -71.42
N ASN A 81 -22.28 126.62 -71.07
CA ASN A 81 -23.06 126.17 -69.90
C ASN A 81 -22.45 124.97 -69.13
N GLY A 82 -21.12 124.86 -69.04
CA GLY A 82 -20.37 123.99 -68.10
C GLY A 82 -20.92 122.60 -67.74
N PHE A 83 -20.39 121.53 -68.36
CA PHE A 83 -20.15 120.19 -67.77
C PHE A 83 -19.39 119.32 -68.79
N VAL A 84 -18.42 118.51 -68.34
CA VAL A 84 -17.77 117.44 -69.12
C VAL A 84 -17.82 116.17 -68.27
N ASP A 85 -18.51 115.12 -68.75
CA ASP A 85 -18.49 113.78 -68.13
C ASP A 85 -17.49 112.90 -68.88
N MET A 86 -16.45 112.44 -68.17
CA MET A 86 -15.49 111.48 -68.65
C MET A 86 -15.36 110.38 -67.59
N GLN A 87 -16.06 109.27 -67.79
CA GLN A 87 -16.01 108.10 -66.92
C GLN A 87 -14.60 107.45 -66.95
N GLY A 88 -13.71 107.97 -66.10
CA GLY A 88 -12.54 107.23 -65.62
C GLY A 88 -11.20 107.47 -66.31
N ASN A 89 -10.85 108.70 -66.73
CA ASN A 89 -9.47 109.00 -67.19
C ASN A 89 -8.93 110.34 -66.66
N ILE A 90 -7.62 110.42 -66.40
CA ILE A 90 -6.87 111.67 -66.26
C ILE A 90 -5.50 111.50 -66.92
N LEU A 91 -5.05 112.55 -67.60
CA LEU A 91 -3.69 112.71 -68.14
C LEU A 91 -3.42 111.77 -69.36
N ARG A 92 -2.74 112.20 -70.43
CA ARG A 92 -1.67 113.21 -70.44
C ARG A 92 -1.62 114.06 -71.70
N GLY A 93 -1.49 115.37 -71.45
CA GLY A 93 -0.86 116.32 -72.36
C GLY A 93 -1.80 117.41 -72.85
N LEU A 94 -1.87 118.53 -72.13
CA LEU A 94 -1.83 119.84 -72.79
C LEU A 94 -1.38 120.94 -71.82
N THR A 95 -0.65 121.90 -72.37
CA THR A 95 0.13 122.91 -71.68
C THR A 95 -0.49 124.28 -71.92
N ALA A 96 -1.12 124.85 -70.88
CA ALA A 96 -1.35 126.28 -70.59
C ALA A 96 -1.93 127.20 -71.73
N PRO A 97 -2.20 128.51 -71.53
CA PRO A 97 -2.42 129.32 -70.33
C PRO A 97 -3.58 130.37 -70.50
N LEU A 98 -3.82 131.23 -69.48
CA LEU A 98 -4.48 132.57 -69.55
C LEU A 98 -6.02 132.58 -69.83
N THR A 99 -6.93 133.35 -69.20
CA THR A 99 -6.96 134.61 -68.43
C THR A 99 -8.27 134.72 -67.61
N GLY A 100 -8.23 135.23 -66.36
CA GLY A 100 -9.35 135.87 -65.61
C GLY A 100 -10.54 134.96 -65.22
N ASP A 101 -11.13 134.95 -64.04
CA ASP A 101 -11.13 135.86 -62.89
C ASP A 101 -11.46 135.04 -61.62
N ALA A 102 -11.23 135.66 -60.48
CA ALA A 102 -10.95 135.12 -59.17
C ALA A 102 -12.14 134.53 -58.38
N ALA A 103 -11.74 133.68 -57.43
CA ALA A 103 -12.33 133.45 -56.12
C ALA A 103 -13.77 132.90 -56.03
N ALA A 104 -13.87 131.81 -55.28
CA ALA A 104 -15.07 131.01 -55.01
C ALA A 104 -15.52 130.26 -56.26
N THR A 105 -15.32 128.96 -56.35
CA THR A 105 -16.07 128.00 -55.54
C THR A 105 -15.44 126.65 -55.89
N LYS A 106 -14.80 125.89 -55.01
CA LYS A 106 -15.35 125.36 -53.76
C LYS A 106 -14.24 124.43 -53.23
N THR A 107 -13.71 124.52 -52.01
CA THR A 107 -14.41 124.21 -50.75
C THR A 107 -15.46 123.07 -50.87
N TYR A 108 -15.33 122.18 -51.86
CA TYR A 108 -16.22 121.03 -52.09
C TYR A 108 -15.58 119.90 -52.84
N VAL A 109 -14.42 120.15 -53.47
CA VAL A 109 -13.52 119.01 -53.73
C VAL A 109 -12.79 118.60 -52.43
N ASP A 110 -12.87 119.41 -51.36
CA ASP A 110 -12.48 119.05 -49.98
C ASP A 110 -13.30 117.88 -49.36
N ALA A 111 -13.90 116.98 -50.15
CA ALA A 111 -14.67 115.84 -49.64
C ALA A 111 -14.24 114.45 -50.16
N ILE A 112 -13.30 114.29 -51.10
CA ILE A 112 -13.02 112.95 -51.67
C ILE A 112 -11.55 112.76 -52.06
N LEU A 113 -10.62 112.43 -51.14
CA LEU A 113 -9.49 111.49 -51.36
C LEU A 113 -8.55 111.41 -50.14
N ASP A 114 -8.92 110.50 -49.26
CA ASP A 114 -8.30 109.90 -48.07
C ASP A 114 -7.15 108.91 -48.41
N ILE A 115 -6.20 108.64 -47.48
CA ILE A 115 -5.58 107.31 -47.24
C ILE A 115 -5.04 107.21 -45.79
N CYS A 116 -5.74 106.43 -44.94
CA CYS A 116 -5.16 105.69 -43.81
C CYS A 116 -5.22 104.16 -44.11
N ALA A 117 -4.28 103.35 -43.63
CA ALA A 117 -4.20 101.90 -43.95
C ALA A 117 -4.36 101.03 -42.69
N LEU A 118 -5.29 100.06 -42.74
CA LEU A 118 -5.63 99.15 -41.64
C LEU A 118 -4.53 98.12 -41.34
N GLY A 119 -4.13 98.00 -40.07
CA GLY A 119 -3.40 96.84 -39.52
C GLY A 119 -4.36 95.74 -39.02
N SER A 120 -3.88 94.51 -38.85
CA SER A 120 -4.74 93.33 -38.56
C SER A 120 -4.96 93.01 -37.07
N ALA A 121 -4.56 93.89 -36.16
CA ALA A 121 -4.71 93.66 -34.72
C ALA A 121 -6.14 94.01 -34.27
N GLY A 122 -6.75 93.20 -33.39
CA GLY A 122 -8.01 93.51 -32.72
C GLY A 122 -7.81 93.74 -31.21
N THR A 123 -8.89 94.06 -30.49
CA THR A 123 -8.83 94.26 -29.03
C THR A 123 -8.33 93.02 -28.27
N ALA A 124 -8.50 91.81 -28.82
CA ALA A 124 -7.99 90.56 -28.27
C ALA A 124 -6.46 90.41 -28.34
N ASP A 125 -5.78 91.22 -29.16
CA ASP A 125 -4.33 91.20 -29.32
C ASP A 125 -3.62 92.19 -28.37
N ILE A 126 -4.40 92.94 -27.59
CA ILE A 126 -3.91 93.93 -26.63
C ILE A 126 -4.20 93.47 -25.21
N VAL A 127 -3.21 93.62 -24.32
CA VAL A 127 -3.30 93.21 -22.91
C VAL A 127 -4.40 93.98 -22.19
N ALA A 128 -5.23 93.27 -21.44
CA ALA A 128 -6.32 93.85 -20.67
C ALA A 128 -5.81 94.93 -19.68
N GLY A 129 -6.47 96.09 -19.70
CA GLY A 129 -6.05 97.29 -18.93
C GLY A 129 -5.04 98.19 -19.65
N LYS A 130 -4.71 97.89 -20.91
CA LYS A 130 -4.01 98.81 -21.83
C LYS A 130 -4.96 99.26 -22.95
N ASN A 131 -4.70 100.42 -23.53
CA ASN A 131 -5.51 100.98 -24.61
C ASN A 131 -4.64 101.32 -25.83
N ALA A 132 -5.20 101.17 -27.03
CA ALA A 132 -4.64 101.66 -28.29
C ALA A 132 -5.81 102.07 -29.22
N ASP A 133 -5.59 103.07 -30.07
CA ASP A 133 -6.51 103.48 -31.14
C ASP A 133 -6.19 102.64 -32.38
N ILE A 134 -7.02 101.65 -32.66
CA ILE A 134 -6.73 100.55 -33.59
C ILE A 134 -7.36 100.79 -34.96
N ASP A 135 -8.47 101.54 -35.04
CA ASP A 135 -9.19 101.84 -36.28
C ASP A 135 -9.04 103.29 -36.76
N CYS A 136 -8.26 104.11 -36.04
CA CYS A 136 -7.91 105.48 -36.38
C CYS A 136 -9.12 106.43 -36.45
N ASP A 137 -10.19 106.11 -35.73
CA ASP A 137 -11.34 107.00 -35.57
C ASP A 137 -11.11 108.11 -34.49
N GLY A 138 -9.98 108.03 -33.77
CA GLY A 138 -9.60 108.95 -32.71
C GLY A 138 -10.08 108.54 -31.31
N VAL A 139 -10.63 107.33 -31.15
CA VAL A 139 -11.05 106.72 -29.89
C VAL A 139 -10.07 105.61 -29.52
N ALA A 140 -9.81 105.41 -28.22
CA ALA A 140 -8.87 104.40 -27.75
C ALA A 140 -9.60 103.15 -27.26
N GLU A 141 -9.42 102.02 -27.95
CA GLU A 141 -10.00 100.74 -27.56
C GLU A 141 -9.20 100.09 -26.42
N ALA A 142 -9.91 99.50 -25.46
CA ALA A 142 -9.28 98.74 -24.39
C ALA A 142 -8.98 97.30 -24.84
N GLY A 143 -7.78 96.81 -24.53
CA GLY A 143 -7.39 95.42 -24.78
C GLY A 143 -8.20 94.41 -23.96
N ALA A 144 -8.35 93.21 -24.50
CA ALA A 144 -9.12 92.11 -23.93
C ALA A 144 -8.28 90.87 -23.57
N MET A 145 -6.97 90.85 -23.85
CA MET A 145 -6.11 89.70 -23.56
C MET A 145 -5.80 89.58 -22.05
N ALA A 146 -6.25 88.51 -21.42
CA ALA A 146 -6.10 88.34 -19.96
C ALA A 146 -4.67 87.94 -19.55
N ALA A 147 -4.21 88.48 -18.41
CA ALA A 147 -3.06 87.94 -17.70
C ALA A 147 -3.45 86.63 -17.01
N GLN A 148 -2.67 85.58 -17.22
CA GLN A 148 -2.91 84.24 -16.70
C GLN A 148 -1.78 83.82 -15.74
N THR A 149 -2.11 82.94 -14.79
CA THR A 149 -1.11 82.26 -13.95
C THR A 149 -1.20 80.76 -14.22
N LEU A 150 -0.06 80.09 -14.36
CA LEU A 150 -0.03 78.64 -14.50
C LEU A 150 -0.47 77.99 -13.18
N ALA A 151 -1.40 77.04 -13.25
CA ALA A 151 -1.95 76.34 -12.10
C ALA A 151 -1.91 74.84 -12.32
N VAL A 152 -1.61 74.07 -11.26
CA VAL A 152 -1.56 72.60 -11.30
C VAL A 152 -2.92 71.92 -11.16
N SER A 153 -3.98 72.71 -10.99
CA SER A 153 -5.33 72.16 -10.78
C SER A 153 -6.01 71.67 -12.06
N THR A 154 -5.45 71.97 -13.24
CA THR A 154 -6.01 71.58 -14.56
C THR A 154 -4.87 71.34 -15.56
N ASP A 155 -5.08 70.46 -16.54
CA ASP A 155 -4.16 70.22 -17.66
C ASP A 155 -4.33 71.22 -18.83
N GLU A 156 -5.41 72.02 -18.82
CA GLU A 156 -5.66 73.07 -19.80
C GLU A 156 -4.80 74.33 -19.51
N VAL A 157 -3.95 74.72 -20.47
CA VAL A 157 -3.27 76.02 -20.49
C VAL A 157 -4.05 76.96 -21.42
N LYS A 158 -4.73 77.95 -20.84
CA LYS A 158 -5.57 78.90 -21.59
C LYS A 158 -4.72 79.92 -22.36
N ALA A 159 -5.26 80.42 -23.48
CA ALA A 159 -4.62 81.53 -24.19
C ALA A 159 -4.57 82.79 -23.29
N GLY A 160 -3.40 83.43 -23.21
CA GLY A 160 -3.19 84.63 -22.41
C GLY A 160 -1.70 84.97 -22.24
N VAL A 161 -1.43 86.02 -21.47
CA VAL A 161 -0.05 86.45 -21.17
C VAL A 161 0.37 85.91 -19.81
N TYR A 162 1.52 85.24 -19.76
CA TYR A 162 2.10 84.66 -18.55
C TYR A 162 3.40 85.38 -18.17
N SER A 163 3.61 85.61 -16.87
CA SER A 163 4.91 86.04 -16.37
C SER A 163 5.92 84.90 -16.42
N ALA A 164 7.22 85.23 -16.58
CA ALA A 164 8.27 84.22 -16.55
C ALA A 164 8.26 83.48 -15.20
N THR A 165 8.17 82.15 -15.24
CA THR A 165 8.16 81.28 -14.05
C THR A 165 8.86 79.95 -14.34
N TRP A 166 9.21 79.22 -13.28
CA TRP A 166 9.78 77.88 -13.38
C TRP A 166 8.67 76.82 -13.24
N LEU A 167 8.57 75.88 -14.18
CA LEU A 167 7.60 74.77 -14.13
C LEU A 167 7.69 73.95 -12.84
N SER A 168 8.90 73.80 -12.28
CA SER A 168 9.10 73.09 -11.00
C SER A 168 8.59 73.85 -9.77
N ALA A 169 8.32 75.15 -9.89
CA ALA A 169 7.65 75.92 -8.84
C ALA A 169 6.12 75.88 -9.01
N VAL A 170 5.64 75.48 -10.19
CA VAL A 170 4.23 75.27 -10.49
C VAL A 170 3.85 73.86 -10.02
N ASP A 171 4.60 72.82 -10.43
CA ASP A 171 4.34 71.42 -10.10
C ASP A 171 5.50 70.79 -9.29
N ALA A 172 5.20 70.38 -8.06
CA ALA A 172 6.14 69.75 -7.15
C ALA A 172 6.56 68.34 -7.61
N ASP A 173 5.74 67.67 -8.42
CA ASP A 173 6.05 66.33 -8.94
C ASP A 173 7.16 66.36 -10.00
N LEU A 174 7.49 67.53 -10.54
CA LEU A 174 8.63 67.72 -11.44
C LEU A 174 9.99 67.79 -10.69
N ALA A 175 10.01 67.58 -9.37
CA ALA A 175 11.25 67.42 -8.62
C ALA A 175 12.03 66.18 -9.08
N ALA A 176 13.36 66.29 -9.22
CA ALA A 176 14.20 65.18 -9.67
C ALA A 176 14.02 63.91 -8.81
N ALA A 177 13.77 64.09 -7.51
CA ALA A 177 13.53 63.00 -6.57
C ALA A 177 12.23 62.20 -6.83
N ASN A 178 11.28 62.76 -7.59
CA ASN A 178 10.01 62.10 -7.92
C ASN A 178 10.01 61.47 -9.32
N ILE A 179 11.05 61.74 -10.13
CA ILE A 179 11.20 61.23 -11.50
C ILE A 179 12.17 60.03 -11.48
N ARG A 180 11.83 58.97 -12.22
CA ARG A 180 12.66 57.76 -12.34
C ARG A 180 14.11 58.11 -12.76
N SER A 181 15.09 57.50 -12.08
CA SER A 181 16.50 57.74 -12.38
C SER A 181 16.85 57.54 -13.86
N GLY A 182 17.49 58.55 -14.46
CA GLY A 182 17.91 58.56 -15.87
C GLY A 182 16.85 59.04 -16.88
N SER A 183 15.60 59.22 -16.48
CA SER A 183 14.54 59.80 -17.34
C SER A 183 14.62 61.33 -17.35
N ASN A 184 14.35 61.97 -18.50
CA ASN A 184 14.32 63.42 -18.65
C ASN A 184 12.90 63.91 -18.99
N ILE A 185 12.33 64.76 -18.13
CA ILE A 185 11.03 65.42 -18.34
C ILE A 185 11.25 66.93 -18.21
N PHE A 186 10.95 67.69 -19.27
CA PHE A 186 11.16 69.15 -19.34
C PHE A 186 12.57 69.63 -18.90
N GLY A 187 13.61 68.85 -19.21
CA GLY A 187 15.01 69.19 -18.89
C GLY A 187 15.46 68.77 -17.48
N LYS A 188 14.59 68.17 -16.66
CA LYS A 188 14.95 67.61 -15.35
C LYS A 188 15.22 66.11 -15.46
N VAL A 189 16.44 65.69 -15.07
CA VAL A 189 16.81 64.26 -14.99
C VAL A 189 16.41 63.70 -13.63
N GLY A 190 15.69 62.58 -13.63
CA GLY A 190 15.23 61.94 -12.40
C GLY A 190 16.32 61.27 -11.58
N THR A 191 16.08 61.10 -10.28
CA THR A 191 16.95 60.45 -9.29
C THR A 191 16.24 59.40 -8.42
N PHE A 192 14.97 59.07 -8.69
CA PHE A 192 14.20 58.11 -7.89
C PHE A 192 14.60 56.65 -8.17
N THR A 193 14.97 55.89 -7.12
CA THR A 193 15.21 54.44 -7.14
C THR A 193 14.77 53.82 -5.80
N SER A 194 13.55 53.29 -5.68
CA SER A 194 13.16 52.51 -4.51
C SER A 194 12.58 51.16 -4.91
N GLY A 195 13.28 50.08 -4.57
CA GLY A 195 12.85 48.69 -4.82
C GLY A 195 13.96 47.64 -4.89
N ALA A 196 15.23 48.03 -5.02
CA ALA A 196 16.34 47.09 -5.04
C ALA A 196 16.81 46.79 -3.59
N THR A 197 16.90 45.50 -3.23
CA THR A 197 17.23 45.03 -1.88
C THR A 197 18.56 44.30 -1.77
N ALA A 198 19.30 44.15 -2.87
CA ALA A 198 20.59 43.45 -2.86
C ALA A 198 21.64 44.25 -2.06
N ALA A 199 22.33 43.57 -1.15
CA ALA A 199 23.52 44.05 -0.47
C ALA A 199 24.79 43.55 -1.17
N GLU A 200 25.97 44.07 -0.77
CA GLU A 200 27.26 43.63 -1.33
C GLU A 200 27.47 42.11 -1.17
N GLY A 201 27.01 41.54 -0.05
CA GLY A 201 27.07 40.09 0.22
C GLY A 201 26.16 39.23 -0.67
N ASP A 202 25.18 39.80 -1.36
CA ASP A 202 24.27 39.05 -2.24
C ASP A 202 24.82 38.91 -3.67
N ILE A 203 25.91 39.61 -3.98
CA ILE A 203 26.43 39.74 -5.34
C ILE A 203 27.81 39.07 -5.41
N VAL A 204 28.01 38.28 -6.46
CA VAL A 204 29.30 37.62 -6.73
C VAL A 204 30.43 38.63 -6.80
N SER A 205 31.53 38.34 -6.11
CA SER A 205 32.69 39.22 -6.01
C SER A 205 33.17 39.72 -7.37
N GLY A 206 33.37 41.03 -7.49
CA GLY A 206 33.77 41.70 -8.72
C GLY A 206 32.65 41.96 -9.74
N LYS A 207 31.41 41.52 -9.47
CA LYS A 207 30.21 41.95 -10.21
C LYS A 207 29.56 43.14 -9.52
N THR A 208 28.81 43.95 -10.27
CA THR A 208 28.19 45.18 -9.76
C THR A 208 26.70 45.23 -10.03
N ALA A 209 25.93 45.85 -9.13
CA ALA A 209 24.51 46.15 -9.33
C ALA A 209 24.17 47.57 -8.88
N GLY A 210 23.17 48.19 -9.52
CA GLY A 210 22.63 49.48 -9.12
C GLY A 210 21.53 49.31 -8.05
N VAL A 211 21.76 49.81 -6.84
CA VAL A 211 20.85 49.70 -5.70
C VAL A 211 20.68 51.06 -5.03
N ASN A 212 19.45 51.54 -4.90
CA ASN A 212 19.11 52.82 -4.25
C ASN A 212 19.98 54.02 -4.72
N GLY A 213 20.32 54.06 -6.01
CA GLY A 213 21.06 55.16 -6.62
C GLY A 213 22.58 55.03 -6.54
N ALA A 214 23.11 53.99 -5.90
CA ALA A 214 24.55 53.69 -5.84
C ALA A 214 24.88 52.40 -6.61
N MET A 215 26.07 52.38 -7.21
CA MET A 215 26.66 51.14 -7.72
C MET A 215 27.37 50.44 -6.56
N ILE A 216 26.89 49.25 -6.19
CA ILE A 216 27.54 48.39 -5.21
C ILE A 216 28.32 47.29 -5.93
N THR A 217 29.46 46.89 -5.36
CA THR A 217 30.28 45.78 -5.87
C THR A 217 30.12 44.59 -4.95
N GLY A 218 29.91 43.42 -5.52
CA GLY A 218 29.72 42.19 -4.76
C GLY A 218 30.94 41.79 -3.94
N THR A 219 30.68 41.13 -2.82
CA THR A 219 31.69 40.53 -1.93
C THR A 219 31.51 39.01 -1.79
N LEU A 220 30.45 38.42 -2.35
CA LEU A 220 30.20 36.98 -2.26
C LEU A 220 31.27 36.19 -3.01
N THR A 221 32.07 35.41 -2.28
CA THR A 221 33.23 34.72 -2.85
C THR A 221 32.83 33.40 -3.52
N THR A 222 33.59 33.00 -4.54
CA THR A 222 33.49 31.64 -5.09
C THR A 222 34.25 30.68 -4.18
N GLN A 223 33.60 29.60 -3.78
CA GLN A 223 34.15 28.58 -2.89
C GLN A 223 34.31 27.26 -3.63
N THR A 224 35.16 26.39 -3.10
CA THR A 224 35.33 25.00 -3.56
C THR A 224 35.04 24.06 -2.41
N LEU A 225 34.26 23.00 -2.66
CA LEU A 225 34.04 21.96 -1.66
C LEU A 225 35.34 21.16 -1.45
N ASN A 226 35.68 20.88 -0.20
CA ASN A 226 36.89 20.16 0.18
C ASN A 226 36.51 19.00 1.11
N PRO A 227 36.84 17.74 0.78
CA PRO A 227 36.53 16.59 1.64
C PRO A 227 37.30 16.60 2.98
N ALA A 228 38.37 17.40 3.10
CA ALA A 228 39.19 17.44 4.31
C ALA A 228 38.61 18.30 5.45
N ASN A 229 37.52 19.06 5.19
CA ASN A 229 36.93 19.98 6.15
C ASN A 229 35.43 19.70 6.30
N ASP A 230 34.93 19.71 7.53
CA ASP A 230 33.50 19.53 7.85
C ASP A 230 32.68 20.82 7.70
N THR A 231 33.35 21.96 7.56
CA THR A 231 32.72 23.28 7.51
C THR A 231 32.60 23.77 6.07
N VAL A 232 31.35 23.97 5.62
CA VAL A 232 31.04 24.58 4.33
C VAL A 232 30.86 26.09 4.52
N ASN A 233 31.81 26.87 4.03
CA ASN A 233 31.78 28.33 4.15
C ASN A 233 30.70 28.96 3.25
N GLU A 234 30.21 30.13 3.62
CA GLU A 234 29.30 30.91 2.79
C GLU A 234 29.97 31.32 1.47
N GLY A 235 29.25 31.20 0.36
CA GLY A 235 29.73 31.57 -0.97
C GLY A 235 28.99 30.88 -2.12
N VAL A 236 29.50 31.07 -3.33
CA VAL A 236 28.98 30.46 -4.56
C VAL A 236 29.83 29.26 -4.96
N TYR A 237 29.18 28.13 -5.26
CA TYR A 237 29.83 26.88 -5.65
C TYR A 237 29.52 26.54 -7.11
N ALA A 238 30.53 26.01 -7.82
CA ALA A 238 30.29 25.41 -9.14
C ALA A 238 29.50 24.09 -9.00
N ALA A 239 28.73 23.74 -10.02
CA ALA A 239 28.04 22.45 -10.06
C ALA A 239 29.06 21.30 -10.02
N THR A 240 28.87 20.34 -9.10
CA THR A 240 29.74 19.19 -8.91
C THR A 240 28.94 17.98 -8.40
N THR A 241 29.55 16.80 -8.41
CA THR A 241 29.01 15.58 -7.79
C THR A 241 29.73 15.29 -6.46
N LEU A 242 28.99 15.05 -5.39
CA LEU A 242 29.58 14.91 -4.04
C LEU A 242 30.56 13.73 -3.92
N HIS A 243 30.32 12.60 -4.61
CA HIS A 243 31.25 11.46 -4.62
C HIS A 243 32.57 11.72 -5.38
N ALA A 244 32.63 12.79 -6.19
CA ALA A 244 33.88 13.24 -6.80
C ALA A 244 34.66 14.18 -5.87
N VAL A 245 33.98 14.77 -4.88
CA VAL A 245 34.59 15.58 -3.83
C VAL A 245 35.12 14.66 -2.73
N ASP A 246 34.33 13.68 -2.29
CA ASP A 246 34.68 12.74 -1.23
C ASP A 246 34.55 11.29 -1.71
N ALA A 247 35.68 10.57 -1.71
CA ALA A 247 35.73 9.17 -2.15
C ALA A 247 34.99 8.21 -1.20
N ASP A 248 34.78 8.60 0.06
CA ASP A 248 34.05 7.79 1.04
C ASP A 248 32.56 7.71 0.71
N LEU A 249 32.04 8.64 -0.10
CA LEU A 249 30.68 8.60 -0.63
C LEU A 249 30.49 7.63 -1.81
N ALA A 250 31.52 6.89 -2.23
CA ALA A 250 31.36 5.84 -3.24
C ALA A 250 30.37 4.76 -2.73
N ALA A 251 29.50 4.25 -3.61
CA ALA A 251 28.51 3.22 -3.26
C ALA A 251 29.14 1.99 -2.59
N GLY A 252 30.37 1.63 -3.00
CA GLY A 252 31.16 0.54 -2.44
C GLY A 252 31.55 0.72 -0.96
N ASN A 253 31.54 1.94 -0.43
CA ASN A 253 31.91 2.27 0.95
C ASN A 253 30.68 2.47 1.87
N ILE A 254 29.48 2.56 1.29
CA ILE A 254 28.22 2.76 2.02
C ILE A 254 27.54 1.41 2.22
N ALA A 255 27.06 1.13 3.43
CA ALA A 255 26.35 -0.13 3.76
C ALA A 255 25.16 -0.39 2.82
N VAL A 256 24.97 -1.65 2.43
CA VAL A 256 23.89 -2.04 1.50
C VAL A 256 22.51 -1.51 1.95
N SER A 257 21.72 -1.02 1.00
CA SER A 257 20.39 -0.41 1.23
C SER A 257 20.37 0.90 2.04
N THR A 258 21.52 1.41 2.48
CA THR A 258 21.63 2.75 3.07
C THR A 258 21.74 3.79 1.96
N ILE A 259 21.04 4.93 2.10
CA ILE A 259 21.11 6.04 1.15
C ILE A 259 21.75 7.25 1.82
N ILE A 260 22.89 7.70 1.30
CA ILE A 260 23.57 8.92 1.74
C ILE A 260 23.67 9.86 0.53
N PHE A 261 23.07 11.06 0.63
CA PHE A 261 23.00 12.05 -0.46
C PHE A 261 22.51 11.47 -1.81
N GLY A 262 21.57 10.52 -1.78
CA GLY A 262 21.01 9.88 -2.98
C GLY A 262 21.83 8.72 -3.54
N ILE A 263 22.97 8.38 -2.93
CA ILE A 263 23.80 7.22 -3.31
C ILE A 263 23.37 6.02 -2.47
N THR A 264 22.90 4.95 -3.13
CA THR A 264 22.58 3.68 -2.47
C THR A 264 23.84 2.85 -2.27
N GLY A 265 24.09 2.43 -1.03
CA GLY A 265 25.25 1.62 -0.68
C GLY A 265 25.19 0.19 -1.21
N THR A 266 26.37 -0.38 -1.42
CA THR A 266 26.61 -1.76 -1.88
C THR A 266 27.63 -2.52 -1.02
N TYR A 267 28.15 -1.90 0.05
CA TYR A 267 29.11 -2.53 0.95
C TYR A 267 28.47 -3.71 1.70
N THR A 268 29.15 -4.87 1.66
CA THR A 268 28.79 -6.12 2.35
C THR A 268 30.01 -6.73 3.06
N GLY A 269 31.05 -5.94 3.31
CA GLY A 269 32.34 -6.40 3.84
C GLY A 269 32.35 -6.78 5.32
N ASP A 270 31.27 -6.45 6.03
CA ASP A 270 31.01 -6.84 7.42
C ASP A 270 30.31 -8.20 7.55
N ALA A 271 29.83 -8.78 6.45
CA ALA A 271 29.29 -10.13 6.44
C ALA A 271 30.43 -11.16 6.62
N ASP A 272 30.22 -12.13 7.50
CA ASP A 272 31.19 -13.16 7.89
C ASP A 272 30.79 -14.59 7.46
N ALA A 273 29.61 -14.75 6.88
CA ALA A 273 29.12 -16.04 6.42
C ALA A 273 30.01 -16.65 5.33
N THR A 274 30.38 -17.92 5.48
CA THR A 274 31.07 -18.71 4.47
C THR A 274 30.08 -19.58 3.70
N ALA A 275 30.54 -20.24 2.63
CA ALA A 275 29.71 -21.24 1.95
C ALA A 275 29.24 -22.36 2.90
N ALA A 276 30.03 -22.70 3.92
CA ALA A 276 29.72 -23.73 4.90
C ALA A 276 28.61 -23.35 5.89
N ASP A 277 28.19 -22.08 5.90
CA ASP A 277 27.13 -21.57 6.77
C ASP A 277 25.77 -21.49 6.03
N ILE A 278 25.74 -21.79 4.73
CA ILE A 278 24.58 -21.59 3.86
C ILE A 278 24.13 -22.92 3.25
N LEU A 279 22.81 -23.15 3.22
CA LEU A 279 22.20 -24.35 2.61
C LEU A 279 22.34 -24.36 1.09
N ASN A 280 22.83 -25.44 0.50
CA ASN A 280 22.86 -25.63 -0.96
C ASN A 280 21.43 -25.85 -1.51
N PRO A 281 20.98 -25.19 -2.60
CA PRO A 281 21.68 -24.26 -3.50
C PRO A 281 21.40 -22.77 -3.24
N LYS A 282 21.09 -22.38 -2.00
CA LYS A 282 20.87 -20.98 -1.65
C LYS A 282 22.18 -20.19 -1.77
N THR A 283 22.05 -18.90 -2.06
CA THR A 283 23.18 -18.00 -2.31
C THR A 283 23.06 -16.73 -1.47
N ALA A 284 24.19 -16.15 -1.06
CA ALA A 284 24.27 -14.86 -0.38
C ALA A 284 25.45 -14.04 -0.93
N TYR A 285 25.43 -12.72 -0.76
CA TYR A 285 26.57 -11.86 -1.06
C TYR A 285 27.32 -11.54 0.23
N VAL A 286 28.63 -11.78 0.24
CA VAL A 286 29.53 -11.55 1.37
C VAL A 286 30.78 -10.86 0.84
N SER A 287 31.12 -9.69 1.39
CA SER A 287 32.23 -8.86 0.91
C SER A 287 32.22 -8.61 -0.60
N GLY A 288 31.04 -8.41 -1.18
CA GLY A 288 30.83 -8.19 -2.62
C GLY A 288 30.89 -9.45 -3.49
N VAL A 289 31.19 -10.62 -2.90
CA VAL A 289 31.28 -11.90 -3.61
C VAL A 289 30.01 -12.72 -3.42
N LYS A 290 29.47 -13.27 -4.52
CA LYS A 290 28.34 -14.21 -4.44
C LYS A 290 28.83 -15.58 -4.00
N LEU A 291 28.40 -16.01 -2.82
CA LEU A 291 28.61 -17.35 -2.29
C LEU A 291 27.43 -18.25 -2.63
N THR A 292 27.71 -19.52 -2.91
CA THR A 292 26.71 -20.59 -2.98
C THR A 292 26.93 -21.50 -1.78
N GLY A 293 25.85 -21.82 -1.06
CA GLY A 293 25.94 -22.65 0.13
C GLY A 293 26.45 -24.06 -0.16
N SER A 294 27.21 -24.61 0.78
CA SER A 294 27.78 -25.96 0.72
C SER A 294 27.19 -26.91 1.76
N ILE A 295 26.31 -26.46 2.66
CA ILE A 295 25.58 -27.36 3.56
C ILE A 295 24.63 -28.21 2.70
N THR A 296 24.84 -29.51 2.69
CA THR A 296 23.97 -30.45 2.00
C THR A 296 22.74 -30.76 2.84
N THR A 297 21.62 -31.02 2.18
CA THR A 297 20.45 -31.60 2.83
C THR A 297 20.71 -33.09 3.06
N GLN A 298 20.62 -33.51 4.32
CA GLN A 298 20.79 -34.88 4.76
C GLN A 298 19.42 -35.48 5.10
N SER A 299 19.36 -36.81 5.10
CA SER A 299 18.22 -37.58 5.61
C SER A 299 18.68 -38.39 6.82
N LEU A 300 17.84 -38.47 7.85
CA LEU A 300 18.05 -39.40 8.95
C LEU A 300 17.78 -40.82 8.47
N SER A 301 18.50 -41.78 9.04
CA SER A 301 18.35 -43.21 8.72
C SER A 301 18.48 -44.03 10.00
N ALA A 302 17.61 -45.03 10.18
CA ALA A 302 17.71 -46.00 11.27
C ALA A 302 18.96 -46.90 11.17
N GLY A 303 19.62 -46.97 10.00
CA GLY A 303 20.77 -47.84 9.77
C GLY A 303 22.12 -47.29 10.27
N SER A 304 22.15 -46.10 10.88
CA SER A 304 23.38 -45.46 11.36
C SER A 304 23.16 -44.76 12.69
N ASN A 305 24.03 -45.01 13.66
CA ASN A 305 24.07 -44.27 14.91
C ASN A 305 24.92 -42.97 14.81
N ASN A 306 25.52 -42.70 13.65
CA ASN A 306 26.23 -41.45 13.37
C ASN A 306 25.33 -40.52 12.55
N VAL A 307 25.10 -39.31 13.07
CA VAL A 307 24.35 -38.23 12.41
C VAL A 307 25.37 -37.22 11.89
N ALA A 308 25.56 -37.18 10.57
CA ALA A 308 26.52 -36.28 9.94
C ALA A 308 26.10 -34.81 10.10
N ALA A 309 27.06 -33.88 10.12
CA ALA A 309 26.74 -32.45 10.07
C ALA A 309 26.04 -32.12 8.74
N GLY A 310 24.97 -31.31 8.78
CA GLY A 310 24.21 -30.94 7.60
C GLY A 310 22.84 -30.35 7.94
N GLY A 311 22.09 -29.95 6.91
CA GLY A 311 20.71 -29.50 7.05
C GLY A 311 19.74 -30.68 6.97
N TYR A 312 18.80 -30.79 7.90
CA TYR A 312 17.81 -31.88 7.90
C TYR A 312 16.43 -31.36 7.52
N VAL A 313 15.72 -32.12 6.69
CA VAL A 313 14.29 -31.88 6.45
C VAL A 313 13.52 -32.33 7.69
N GLY A 314 12.48 -31.59 8.08
CA GLY A 314 11.58 -32.00 9.18
C GLY A 314 10.98 -33.38 8.90
N THR A 315 11.01 -34.27 9.88
CA THR A 315 10.53 -35.66 9.79
C THR A 315 10.02 -36.15 11.15
N THR A 316 9.25 -37.24 11.18
CA THR A 316 8.88 -37.94 12.42
C THR A 316 9.89 -39.06 12.70
N LEU A 317 10.43 -39.15 13.91
CA LEU A 317 11.45 -40.18 14.22
C LEU A 317 10.92 -41.61 14.11
N SER A 318 9.63 -41.84 14.39
CA SER A 318 8.98 -43.15 14.22
C SER A 318 8.75 -43.55 12.76
N GLU A 319 8.88 -42.61 11.82
CA GLU A 319 8.89 -42.92 10.37
C GLU A 319 10.31 -43.26 9.88
N VAL A 320 11.33 -42.75 10.57
CA VAL A 320 12.74 -43.05 10.29
C VAL A 320 13.11 -44.41 10.84
N ASP A 321 12.67 -44.71 12.06
CA ASP A 321 12.93 -45.95 12.77
C ASP A 321 11.62 -46.55 13.31
N ALA A 322 11.24 -47.71 12.77
CA ALA A 322 10.03 -48.41 13.18
C ALA A 322 10.10 -48.90 14.63
N ASP A 323 11.29 -49.08 15.20
CA ASP A 323 11.47 -49.49 16.60
C ASP A 323 11.04 -48.40 17.58
N LEU A 324 10.96 -47.14 17.12
CA LEU A 324 10.42 -46.03 17.90
C LEU A 324 8.89 -45.97 17.91
N ALA A 325 8.19 -46.89 17.25
CA ALA A 325 6.74 -46.99 17.41
C ALA A 325 6.38 -47.29 18.88
N ALA A 326 5.33 -46.65 19.40
CA ALA A 326 4.90 -46.85 20.79
C ALA A 326 4.66 -48.33 21.13
N GLY A 327 4.20 -49.13 20.16
CA GLY A 327 3.99 -50.57 20.31
C GLY A 327 5.27 -51.40 20.48
N ASN A 328 6.43 -50.86 20.16
CA ASN A 328 7.74 -51.53 20.24
C ASN A 328 8.53 -51.08 21.48
N ILE A 329 8.14 -49.97 22.10
CA ILE A 329 8.76 -49.43 23.32
C ILE A 329 8.05 -50.00 24.54
N LYS A 330 8.80 -50.48 25.53
CA LYS A 330 8.27 -51.00 26.80
C LYS A 330 7.28 -50.03 27.46
N SER A 331 6.13 -50.57 27.87
CA SER A 331 5.05 -49.80 28.50
C SER A 331 5.55 -48.94 29.66
N GLY A 332 5.15 -47.66 29.67
CA GLY A 332 5.55 -46.67 30.67
C GLY A 332 6.95 -46.08 30.50
N THR A 333 7.74 -46.54 29.52
CA THR A 333 9.04 -45.95 29.17
C THR A 333 8.87 -44.89 28.09
N ALA A 334 9.56 -43.76 28.19
CA ALA A 334 9.55 -42.72 27.15
C ALA A 334 10.90 -42.67 26.42
N ILE A 335 10.90 -42.79 25.10
CA ILE A 335 12.08 -42.61 24.24
C ILE A 335 11.77 -41.49 23.24
N PHE A 336 12.56 -40.41 23.25
CA PHE A 336 12.33 -39.21 22.45
C PHE A 336 10.90 -38.62 22.55
N GLY A 337 10.27 -38.73 23.73
CA GLY A 337 8.91 -38.24 23.97
C GLY A 337 7.79 -39.18 23.51
N ILE A 338 8.12 -40.35 22.95
CA ILE A 338 7.16 -41.40 22.61
C ILE A 338 7.02 -42.32 23.81
N THR A 339 5.84 -42.34 24.44
CA THR A 339 5.51 -43.26 25.53
C THR A 339 5.23 -44.65 24.99
N GLY A 340 5.97 -45.63 25.47
CA GLY A 340 5.81 -47.03 25.10
C GLY A 340 4.52 -47.65 25.61
N THR A 341 4.09 -48.67 24.89
CA THR A 341 2.87 -49.46 25.11
C THR A 341 3.13 -50.97 25.01
N LEU A 342 4.36 -51.40 24.68
CA LEU A 342 4.72 -52.81 24.64
C LEU A 342 4.66 -53.41 26.05
N THR A 343 3.68 -54.26 26.28
CA THR A 343 3.56 -55.05 27.50
C THR A 343 4.43 -56.30 27.37
N THR A 344 5.38 -56.48 28.28
CA THR A 344 6.21 -57.69 28.38
C THR A 344 5.77 -58.54 29.57
N ALA A 345 6.16 -59.82 29.59
CA ALA A 345 6.02 -60.66 30.77
C ALA A 345 6.54 -59.94 32.03
N PRO A 346 5.93 -60.15 33.20
CA PRO A 346 6.45 -59.63 34.45
C PRO A 346 7.87 -60.20 34.69
N PRO A 347 8.74 -59.51 35.45
CA PRO A 347 10.02 -60.09 35.81
C PRO A 347 9.82 -61.37 36.64
N ALA A 348 10.77 -62.30 36.54
CA ALA A 348 10.76 -63.53 37.34
C ALA A 348 10.50 -63.22 38.84
N PRO A 349 9.61 -63.97 39.50
CA PRO A 349 9.38 -63.84 40.94
C PRO A 349 10.66 -64.00 41.77
N GLY A 350 10.86 -63.10 42.74
CA GLY A 350 11.98 -63.15 43.68
C GLY A 350 11.65 -63.81 45.02
N VAL A 351 10.37 -64.14 45.26
CA VAL A 351 9.84 -64.73 46.50
C VAL A 351 8.79 -65.79 46.18
N GLY A 352 8.37 -66.59 47.16
CA GLY A 352 7.30 -67.58 46.99
C GLY A 352 7.74 -68.89 46.35
N GLY A 353 9.05 -69.18 46.31
CA GLY A 353 9.59 -70.48 45.90
C GLY A 353 9.82 -70.61 44.39
N THR A 354 9.40 -71.75 43.83
CA THR A 354 9.63 -72.13 42.42
C THR A 354 8.45 -71.70 41.54
N TRP A 355 8.75 -71.01 40.45
CA TRP A 355 7.77 -70.47 39.51
C TRP A 355 8.07 -70.92 38.09
N LEU A 356 7.03 -71.15 37.32
CA LEU A 356 7.08 -71.52 35.90
C LEU A 356 6.62 -70.34 35.05
N LEU A 357 7.26 -70.13 33.91
CA LEU A 357 6.79 -69.16 32.93
C LEU A 357 5.77 -69.85 32.04
N VAL A 358 4.53 -69.38 32.08
CA VAL A 358 3.44 -69.88 31.25
C VAL A 358 3.33 -68.98 30.02
N PRO A 359 3.47 -69.53 28.80
CA PRO A 359 3.14 -68.80 27.59
C PRO A 359 1.68 -68.37 27.60
N GLY A 360 1.44 -67.07 27.42
CA GLY A 360 0.12 -66.47 27.43
C GLY A 360 -0.76 -66.94 26.28
N ASN A 361 -2.07 -66.71 26.42
CA ASN A 361 -3.05 -66.95 25.39
C ASN A 361 -3.89 -65.69 25.18
N SER A 362 -3.59 -64.95 24.11
CA SER A 362 -4.27 -63.71 23.76
C SER A 362 -5.78 -63.89 23.51
N SER A 363 -6.23 -65.08 23.10
CA SER A 363 -7.66 -65.38 22.92
C SER A 363 -8.41 -65.51 24.26
N LEU A 364 -7.68 -65.78 25.35
CA LEU A 364 -8.20 -65.80 26.72
C LEU A 364 -7.90 -64.49 27.48
N GLY A 365 -7.22 -63.55 26.84
CA GLY A 365 -6.85 -62.26 27.43
C GLY A 365 -5.64 -62.32 28.36
N THR A 366 -4.80 -63.36 28.27
CA THR A 366 -3.57 -63.48 29.05
C THR A 366 -2.34 -63.16 28.20
N MET A 367 -1.35 -62.54 28.84
CA MET A 367 0.03 -62.46 28.34
C MET A 367 0.85 -63.56 29.01
N ASP A 368 2.14 -63.67 28.72
CA ASP A 368 3.03 -64.54 29.50
C ASP A 368 3.01 -64.11 30.98
N PHE A 369 2.88 -65.09 31.89
CA PHE A 369 2.76 -64.87 33.32
C PHE A 369 3.48 -65.97 34.09
N TYR A 370 3.78 -65.72 35.38
CA TYR A 370 4.39 -66.74 36.23
C TYR A 370 3.35 -67.43 37.10
N VAL A 371 3.47 -68.75 37.25
CA VAL A 371 2.66 -69.55 38.18
C VAL A 371 3.53 -70.38 39.09
N GLN A 372 3.10 -70.59 40.33
CA GLN A 372 3.75 -71.53 41.24
C GLN A 372 3.70 -72.97 40.68
N LYS A 373 4.88 -73.64 40.65
CA LYS A 373 5.06 -74.99 40.09
C LYS A 373 4.21 -76.04 40.83
N TYR A 374 4.30 -76.03 42.14
CA TYR A 374 3.52 -76.85 43.07
C TYR A 374 2.41 -76.00 43.69
N GLU A 375 1.32 -76.62 44.17
CA GLU A 375 0.33 -75.96 45.04
C GLU A 375 1.06 -75.23 46.20
N ALA A 376 0.54 -74.11 46.70
CA ALA A 376 1.23 -73.32 47.72
C ALA A 376 1.40 -74.12 49.03
N LYS A 377 2.56 -74.03 49.67
CA LYS A 377 2.84 -74.57 51.01
C LYS A 377 2.90 -73.42 52.01
N ASN A 378 2.53 -73.67 53.26
CA ASN A 378 2.66 -72.69 54.33
C ASN A 378 4.08 -72.71 54.89
N VAL A 379 4.93 -71.80 54.42
CA VAL A 379 6.28 -71.61 54.96
C VAL A 379 6.33 -70.26 55.65
N SER A 380 6.31 -70.28 56.98
CA SER A 380 6.30 -69.06 57.80
C SER A 380 5.19 -68.07 57.41
N SER A 381 3.97 -68.57 57.15
CA SER A 381 2.80 -67.78 56.74
C SER A 381 2.88 -67.14 55.34
N LEU A 382 3.89 -67.51 54.54
CA LEU A 382 4.05 -67.10 53.15
C LEU A 382 3.73 -68.26 52.20
N PRO A 383 2.92 -68.07 51.15
CA PRO A 383 2.65 -69.11 50.18
C PRO A 383 3.92 -69.40 49.36
N THR A 384 4.51 -70.56 49.61
CA THR A 384 5.79 -70.94 49.00
C THR A 384 5.60 -72.19 48.16
N SER A 385 6.00 -72.13 46.89
CA SER A 385 5.98 -73.27 45.99
C SER A 385 7.29 -74.04 46.09
N GLN A 386 7.23 -75.20 46.72
CA GLN A 386 8.37 -76.09 46.90
C GLN A 386 7.87 -77.54 46.92
N PRO A 387 8.71 -78.52 46.54
CA PRO A 387 8.28 -79.90 46.50
C PRO A 387 7.99 -80.47 47.90
N SER A 388 8.75 -80.01 48.91
CA SER A 388 8.64 -80.52 50.28
C SER A 388 7.48 -79.90 51.06
N GLY A 389 6.75 -80.76 51.76
CA GLY A 389 5.61 -80.39 52.59
C GLY A 389 4.27 -80.57 51.88
N PHE A 390 3.20 -80.59 52.68
CA PHE A 390 1.84 -80.76 52.17
C PHE A 390 1.25 -79.44 51.67
N PRO A 391 0.29 -79.48 50.72
CA PRO A 391 -0.43 -78.29 50.27
C PRO A 391 -1.03 -77.51 51.44
N TRP A 392 -1.01 -76.18 51.34
CA TRP A 392 -1.66 -75.30 52.31
C TRP A 392 -3.18 -75.33 52.07
N VAL A 393 -3.84 -76.14 52.88
CA VAL A 393 -5.29 -76.36 52.87
C VAL A 393 -5.99 -75.67 54.04
N SER A 394 -7.32 -75.89 54.15
CA SER A 394 -8.16 -75.26 55.17
C SER A 394 -8.06 -73.74 55.13
N ILE A 395 -8.13 -73.22 53.90
CA ILE A 395 -8.00 -71.81 53.58
C ILE A 395 -9.22 -71.35 52.76
N THR A 396 -9.71 -70.15 53.07
CA THR A 396 -10.80 -69.51 52.32
C THR A 396 -10.27 -68.88 51.04
N GLN A 397 -11.13 -68.61 50.05
CA GLN A 397 -10.70 -67.93 48.82
C GLN A 397 -10.14 -66.53 49.12
N THR A 398 -10.83 -65.78 49.99
CA THR A 398 -10.38 -64.43 50.39
C THR A 398 -9.01 -64.48 51.06
N GLU A 399 -8.77 -65.48 51.91
CA GLU A 399 -7.48 -65.64 52.57
C GLU A 399 -6.39 -66.05 51.58
N ALA A 400 -6.66 -67.02 50.68
CA ALA A 400 -5.73 -67.41 49.63
C ALA A 400 -5.29 -66.21 48.77
N LYS A 401 -6.25 -65.34 48.40
CA LYS A 401 -5.98 -64.08 47.71
C LYS A 401 -5.06 -63.16 48.51
N ASN A 402 -5.39 -62.89 49.76
CA ASN A 402 -4.56 -62.06 50.65
C ASN A 402 -3.15 -62.62 50.81
N ARG A 403 -2.99 -63.95 50.87
CA ARG A 403 -1.67 -64.61 50.97
C ARG A 403 -0.84 -64.41 49.73
N CYS A 404 -1.43 -64.52 48.54
CA CYS A 404 -0.71 -64.27 47.30
C CYS A 404 -0.32 -62.79 47.15
N GLU A 405 -1.23 -61.86 47.44
CA GLU A 405 -0.95 -60.42 47.38
C GLU A 405 0.13 -59.99 48.40
N ALA A 406 0.25 -60.70 49.53
CA ALA A 406 1.29 -60.47 50.53
C ALA A 406 2.72 -60.80 50.04
N LEU A 407 2.90 -61.51 48.92
CA LEU A 407 4.21 -61.69 48.27
C LEU A 407 4.75 -60.38 47.67
N GLY A 408 3.86 -59.41 47.38
CA GLY A 408 4.23 -58.07 46.93
C GLY A 408 3.46 -57.60 45.68
N PRO A 409 3.89 -56.49 45.06
CA PRO A 409 3.22 -55.95 43.89
C PRO A 409 3.23 -56.90 42.68
N GLY A 410 2.04 -57.10 42.09
CA GLY A 410 1.81 -57.95 40.93
C GLY A 410 1.47 -59.40 41.25
N TYR A 411 1.73 -59.88 42.46
CA TYR A 411 1.34 -61.24 42.87
C TYR A 411 -0.14 -61.28 43.20
N HIS A 412 -0.80 -62.36 42.81
CA HIS A 412 -2.24 -62.54 42.99
C HIS A 412 -2.61 -64.02 43.05
N LEU A 413 -3.82 -64.33 43.54
CA LEU A 413 -4.41 -65.65 43.36
C LEU A 413 -4.73 -65.82 41.87
N LEU A 414 -4.44 -67.00 41.29
CA LEU A 414 -4.65 -67.21 39.86
C LEU A 414 -6.05 -66.78 39.41
N THR A 415 -6.09 -66.01 38.34
CA THR A 415 -7.35 -65.66 37.67
C THR A 415 -7.90 -66.84 36.89
N MET A 416 -9.20 -66.80 36.56
CA MET A 416 -9.82 -67.84 35.73
C MET A 416 -9.19 -67.89 34.33
N GLN A 417 -8.79 -66.75 33.77
CA GLN A 417 -8.14 -66.65 32.47
C GLN A 417 -6.76 -67.33 32.48
N GLU A 418 -5.97 -67.12 33.53
CA GLU A 418 -4.66 -67.76 33.70
C GLU A 418 -4.80 -69.27 33.92
N ALA A 419 -5.71 -69.68 34.81
CA ALA A 419 -5.99 -71.09 35.05
C ALA A 419 -6.41 -71.79 33.74
N GLN A 420 -7.31 -71.18 32.98
CA GLN A 420 -7.72 -71.71 31.69
C GLN A 420 -6.58 -71.73 30.66
N THR A 421 -5.71 -70.71 30.68
CA THR A 421 -4.52 -70.67 29.81
C THR A 421 -3.62 -71.87 30.06
N ILE A 422 -3.36 -72.20 31.33
CA ILE A 422 -2.56 -73.37 31.71
C ILE A 422 -3.27 -74.66 31.31
N SER A 423 -4.57 -74.80 31.59
CA SER A 423 -5.33 -76.00 31.23
C SER A 423 -5.35 -76.25 29.71
N ARG A 424 -5.52 -75.20 28.89
CA ARG A 424 -5.46 -75.29 27.42
C ARG A 424 -4.04 -75.54 26.91
N ASN A 425 -3.02 -75.05 27.61
CA ASN A 425 -1.63 -75.36 27.30
C ASN A 425 -1.36 -76.86 27.48
N ILE A 426 -1.77 -77.41 28.63
CA ILE A 426 -1.67 -78.84 28.95
C ILE A 426 -2.40 -79.70 27.92
N GLU A 427 -3.65 -79.34 27.58
CA GLU A 427 -4.48 -80.04 26.60
C GLU A 427 -3.78 -80.19 25.23
N ALA A 428 -3.04 -79.16 24.80
CA ALA A 428 -2.42 -79.09 23.48
C ALA A 428 -1.13 -79.92 23.33
N ILE A 429 -0.65 -80.58 24.39
CA ILE A 429 0.66 -81.25 24.42
C ILE A 429 0.48 -82.75 24.49
N GLY A 430 0.96 -83.47 23.48
CA GLY A 430 0.83 -84.94 23.38
C GLY A 430 1.41 -85.72 24.57
N TRP A 431 2.45 -85.20 25.23
CA TRP A 431 3.04 -85.81 26.44
C TRP A 431 2.03 -85.94 27.60
N ASN A 432 1.02 -85.07 27.62
CA ASN A 432 -0.03 -85.08 28.64
C ASN A 432 -1.14 -86.11 28.35
N TRP A 433 -1.05 -86.84 27.24
CA TRP A 433 -2.01 -87.87 26.82
C TRP A 433 -1.37 -89.26 26.94
N ASP A 434 -2.14 -90.25 27.40
CA ASP A 434 -1.68 -91.64 27.58
C ASP A 434 -1.23 -92.31 26.27
N SER A 435 -1.79 -91.87 25.14
CA SER A 435 -1.43 -92.30 23.79
C SER A 435 -0.22 -91.56 23.22
N GLY A 436 0.24 -90.49 23.88
CA GLY A 436 1.21 -89.54 23.33
C GLY A 436 0.66 -88.60 22.25
N SER A 437 -0.64 -88.70 21.91
CA SER A 437 -1.29 -87.93 20.85
C SER A 437 -2.49 -87.16 21.39
N VAL A 438 -2.55 -85.85 21.12
CA VAL A 438 -3.65 -84.98 21.56
C VAL A 438 -4.99 -85.52 21.04
N GLY A 439 -5.97 -85.60 21.95
CA GLY A 439 -7.33 -86.02 21.63
C GLY A 439 -7.54 -87.52 21.47
N THR A 440 -6.51 -88.34 21.67
CA THR A 440 -6.62 -89.81 21.65
C THR A 440 -6.30 -90.38 23.03
N GLY A 441 -7.20 -91.20 23.56
CA GLY A 441 -7.08 -91.73 24.92
C GLY A 441 -7.38 -90.68 25.99
N GLY A 442 -6.81 -90.84 27.19
CA GLY A 442 -7.03 -89.95 28.32
C GLY A 442 -5.87 -88.99 28.56
N MET A 443 -6.18 -87.77 29.01
CA MET A 443 -5.16 -86.94 29.65
C MET A 443 -4.73 -87.57 30.98
N TRP A 444 -3.50 -87.30 31.40
CA TRP A 444 -3.08 -87.63 32.76
C TRP A 444 -3.96 -86.89 33.78
N ARG A 445 -4.40 -87.61 34.81
CA ARG A 445 -5.13 -87.06 35.96
C ARG A 445 -4.24 -87.23 37.19
N GLY A 446 -4.22 -86.29 38.13
CA GLY A 446 -3.42 -86.48 39.34
C GLY A 446 -4.05 -87.47 40.32
N HIS A 447 -3.70 -87.33 41.59
CA HIS A 447 -4.22 -88.18 42.65
C HIS A 447 -5.70 -87.88 42.91
N THR A 448 -6.59 -88.86 42.69
CA THR A 448 -8.05 -88.69 42.58
C THR A 448 -8.88 -89.90 43.00
N ASP A 449 -8.25 -91.06 43.20
CA ASP A 449 -8.85 -92.37 43.48
C ASP A 449 -9.10 -92.67 44.98
N ASN A 450 -8.86 -91.69 45.85
CA ASN A 450 -8.93 -91.79 47.30
C ASN A 450 -7.97 -92.84 47.90
N SER A 451 -6.89 -93.17 47.19
CA SER A 451 -5.85 -94.12 47.61
C SER A 451 -4.45 -93.51 47.48
N PRO A 452 -3.85 -93.00 48.57
CA PRO A 452 -4.41 -92.89 49.93
C PRO A 452 -5.45 -91.75 50.05
N ALA A 453 -6.21 -91.73 51.15
CA ALA A 453 -7.28 -90.74 51.35
C ALA A 453 -6.78 -89.42 51.96
N ASN A 454 -5.73 -88.81 51.39
CA ASN A 454 -5.12 -87.57 51.88
C ASN A 454 -4.32 -86.85 50.79
N SER A 455 -4.04 -85.56 51.00
CA SER A 455 -3.11 -84.83 50.15
C SER A 455 -1.69 -85.36 50.26
N LEU A 456 -0.93 -85.22 49.17
CA LEU A 456 0.42 -85.73 49.01
C LEU A 456 1.41 -84.59 48.75
N ALA A 457 2.62 -84.72 49.29
CA ALA A 457 3.76 -83.89 48.88
C ALA A 457 4.27 -84.31 47.49
N ALA A 458 4.92 -83.40 46.77
CA ALA A 458 5.58 -83.74 45.50
C ALA A 458 6.91 -84.47 45.76
N ASP A 459 7.58 -84.91 44.70
CA ASP A 459 8.86 -85.61 44.86
C ASP A 459 9.95 -84.68 45.39
N VAL A 460 10.62 -85.13 46.45
CA VAL A 460 11.73 -84.44 47.12
C VAL A 460 13.07 -85.15 46.92
N THR A 461 13.06 -86.28 46.21
CA THR A 461 14.22 -87.09 45.89
C THR A 461 14.61 -86.90 44.43
N GLY A 462 15.90 -87.04 44.10
CA GLY A 462 16.35 -87.01 42.71
C GLY A 462 15.97 -85.74 41.94
N ASP A 463 15.54 -85.92 40.69
CA ASP A 463 14.89 -84.86 39.91
C ASP A 463 13.42 -84.77 40.36
N PRO A 464 12.95 -83.63 40.89
CA PRO A 464 11.56 -83.50 41.35
C PRO A 464 10.49 -83.76 40.28
N ASP A 465 10.86 -83.97 39.02
CA ASP A 465 9.96 -84.31 37.92
C ASP A 465 10.15 -85.75 37.39
N ASP A 466 10.85 -86.65 38.09
CA ASP A 466 11.10 -88.02 37.62
C ASP A 466 10.10 -89.08 38.14
N ASP A 467 9.62 -88.98 39.38
CA ASP A 467 8.58 -89.86 39.94
C ASP A 467 7.19 -89.21 39.95
N TYR A 468 6.49 -89.30 38.82
CA TYR A 468 5.16 -88.75 38.65
C TYR A 468 4.06 -89.39 39.53
N TYR A 469 4.34 -90.55 40.12
CA TYR A 469 3.39 -91.36 40.88
C TYR A 469 3.64 -91.29 42.39
N ILE A 470 4.66 -90.54 42.81
CA ILE A 470 5.10 -90.49 44.21
C ILE A 470 3.94 -90.27 45.18
N GLY A 471 3.90 -91.12 46.21
CA GLY A 471 2.91 -91.08 47.29
C GLY A 471 1.52 -91.64 46.95
N THR A 472 1.17 -91.83 45.67
CA THR A 472 -0.13 -92.38 45.27
C THR A 472 -0.22 -93.89 45.49
N GLY A 473 0.92 -94.59 45.55
CA GLY A 473 0.95 -96.06 45.58
C GLY A 473 0.67 -96.71 44.22
N ASN A 474 0.47 -95.91 43.17
CA ASN A 474 0.32 -96.37 41.80
C ASN A 474 1.68 -96.59 41.11
N THR A 475 1.71 -97.43 40.08
CA THR A 475 2.88 -97.66 39.20
C THR A 475 2.44 -97.68 37.74
N THR A 476 3.36 -97.51 36.80
CA THR A 476 3.04 -97.54 35.35
C THR A 476 2.57 -98.94 34.92
N PRO A 477 1.40 -99.09 34.25
CA PRO A 477 0.50 -98.03 33.77
C PRO A 477 -0.53 -97.58 34.82
N SER A 478 -0.64 -96.27 35.03
CA SER A 478 -1.75 -95.66 35.77
C SER A 478 -2.13 -94.35 35.12
N ILE A 479 -3.43 -94.02 35.15
CA ILE A 479 -3.96 -92.73 34.72
C ILE A 479 -3.64 -91.62 35.75
N GLU A 480 -3.30 -92.00 36.99
CA GLU A 480 -2.96 -91.11 38.10
C GLU A 480 -1.52 -90.62 38.03
N ARG A 481 -1.25 -89.64 37.17
CA ARG A 481 0.04 -89.00 37.03
C ARG A 481 -0.06 -87.54 37.47
N ARG A 482 0.73 -87.17 38.48
CA ARG A 482 0.63 -85.88 39.17
C ARG A 482 1.33 -84.72 38.48
N VAL A 483 1.88 -84.94 37.28
CA VAL A 483 2.68 -83.96 36.54
C VAL A 483 2.14 -83.79 35.13
N HIS A 484 2.05 -82.53 34.71
CA HIS A 484 1.76 -82.14 33.33
C HIS A 484 2.92 -81.32 32.76
N GLN A 485 3.20 -81.49 31.47
CA GLN A 485 4.19 -80.68 30.76
C GLN A 485 3.51 -79.46 30.13
N LEU A 486 4.17 -78.30 30.21
CA LEU A 486 3.80 -77.07 29.51
C LEU A 486 4.58 -76.94 28.20
N SER A 487 4.11 -76.08 27.30
CA SER A 487 4.75 -75.86 26.00
C SER A 487 6.14 -75.21 26.11
N SER A 488 6.46 -74.65 27.29
CA SER A 488 7.80 -74.21 27.67
C SER A 488 8.76 -75.39 27.97
N SER A 489 8.28 -76.63 27.89
CA SER A 489 8.95 -77.86 28.34
C SER A 489 9.15 -77.96 29.86
N GLU A 490 8.57 -77.04 30.63
CA GLU A 490 8.53 -77.11 32.09
C GLU A 490 7.40 -78.02 32.58
N TYR A 491 7.51 -78.48 33.83
CA TYR A 491 6.57 -79.42 34.44
C TYR A 491 5.81 -78.76 35.59
N ILE A 492 4.48 -78.86 35.57
CA ILE A 492 3.58 -78.37 36.61
C ILE A 492 3.00 -79.55 37.40
N TRP A 493 3.02 -79.43 38.72
CA TRP A 493 2.58 -80.47 39.63
C TRP A 493 1.15 -80.24 40.10
N ASP A 494 0.40 -81.32 40.26
CA ASP A 494 -0.93 -81.38 40.86
C ASP A 494 -1.91 -80.38 40.23
N TRP A 495 -1.83 -80.18 38.91
CA TRP A 495 -2.78 -79.31 38.20
C TRP A 495 -4.20 -79.92 38.14
N SER A 496 -4.30 -81.22 38.38
CA SER A 496 -5.55 -81.94 38.57
C SER A 496 -5.38 -82.92 39.72
N GLY A 497 -6.41 -83.10 40.55
CA GLY A 497 -6.32 -83.96 41.73
C GLY A 497 -5.45 -83.36 42.83
N ASN A 498 -5.11 -84.20 43.82
CA ASN A 498 -4.51 -83.79 45.10
C ASN A 498 -5.46 -82.87 45.89
N VAL A 499 -5.32 -81.54 45.78
CA VAL A 499 -6.28 -80.60 46.41
C VAL A 499 -6.93 -79.70 45.38
N MET A 500 -8.19 -79.33 45.65
CA MET A 500 -8.89 -78.36 44.82
C MET A 500 -8.25 -77.00 45.05
N GLU A 501 -8.06 -76.22 44.00
CA GLU A 501 -7.44 -74.91 44.09
C GLU A 501 -8.45 -73.80 43.89
N TRP A 502 -8.49 -72.85 44.82
CA TRP A 502 -9.21 -71.60 44.63
C TRP A 502 -8.66 -70.82 43.44
N VAL A 503 -9.57 -70.20 42.70
CA VAL A 503 -9.31 -69.23 41.63
C VAL A 503 -9.87 -67.89 42.05
N ASP A 504 -9.27 -66.76 41.65
CA ASP A 504 -9.76 -65.40 41.94
C ASP A 504 -10.99 -65.06 41.08
N MET A 505 -12.11 -65.74 41.35
CA MET A 505 -13.38 -65.53 40.68
C MET A 505 -14.53 -65.93 41.58
N THR A 506 -15.61 -65.14 41.54
CA THR A 506 -16.93 -65.59 41.98
C THR A 506 -17.87 -65.70 40.78
N CYS A 507 -18.75 -66.68 40.83
CA CYS A 507 -19.68 -66.93 39.74
C CYS A 507 -20.95 -66.07 39.88
N THR A 508 -21.55 -65.71 38.76
CA THR A 508 -22.91 -65.14 38.71
C THR A 508 -23.81 -66.17 38.03
N ALA A 509 -24.78 -66.71 38.76
CA ALA A 509 -25.64 -67.77 38.24
C ALA A 509 -26.56 -67.23 37.13
N GLY A 510 -26.73 -67.99 36.05
CA GLY A 510 -27.64 -67.63 34.96
C GLY A 510 -27.33 -68.41 33.67
N THR A 511 -27.72 -67.85 32.53
CA THR A 511 -27.49 -68.42 31.20
C THR A 511 -27.03 -67.33 30.24
N GLY A 512 -26.23 -67.66 29.24
CA GLY A 512 -25.71 -66.70 28.27
C GLY A 512 -24.44 -66.00 28.72
N ALA A 513 -23.92 -65.14 27.84
CA ALA A 513 -22.66 -64.44 28.08
C ALA A 513 -22.68 -63.61 29.37
N GLY A 514 -21.72 -63.88 30.25
CA GLY A 514 -21.54 -63.21 31.54
C GLY A 514 -22.06 -64.01 32.73
N TYR A 515 -22.80 -65.10 32.48
CA TYR A 515 -23.40 -65.93 33.52
C TYR A 515 -22.82 -67.34 33.48
N TRP A 516 -22.80 -67.99 34.63
CA TRP A 516 -22.37 -69.38 34.80
C TRP A 516 -23.59 -70.26 35.05
N TYR A 517 -23.72 -71.30 34.25
CA TYR A 517 -24.82 -72.27 34.31
C TYR A 517 -24.92 -72.92 35.69
N ASN A 518 -26.15 -73.08 36.16
CA ASN A 518 -26.41 -73.79 37.41
C ASN A 518 -26.79 -75.25 37.10
N SER A 519 -25.84 -76.17 37.28
CA SER A 519 -26.09 -77.59 37.08
C SER A 519 -26.56 -78.32 38.34
N ALA A 520 -26.31 -77.78 39.54
CA ALA A 520 -26.54 -78.38 40.87
C ALA A 520 -26.04 -79.84 41.06
N THR A 521 -25.30 -80.36 40.08
CA THR A 521 -24.79 -81.72 39.93
C THR A 521 -23.60 -81.68 38.99
N TRP A 522 -22.75 -82.71 39.03
CA TRP A 522 -21.67 -82.86 38.06
C TRP A 522 -22.21 -83.20 36.67
N ILE A 523 -21.88 -82.37 35.68
CA ILE A 523 -22.22 -82.59 34.27
C ILE A 523 -20.96 -82.61 33.40
N GLU A 524 -21.08 -83.21 32.22
CA GLU A 524 -19.99 -83.30 31.25
C GLU A 524 -19.82 -82.00 30.47
N TRP A 525 -18.59 -81.69 30.05
CA TRP A 525 -18.28 -80.53 29.21
C TRP A 525 -18.93 -80.53 27.81
N THR A 526 -19.54 -81.65 27.42
CA THR A 526 -20.34 -81.77 26.20
C THR A 526 -21.82 -81.43 26.40
N ASP A 527 -22.24 -81.07 27.62
CA ASP A 527 -23.59 -80.57 27.85
C ASP A 527 -23.84 -79.29 27.05
N GLY A 528 -25.00 -79.22 26.37
CA GLY A 528 -25.35 -78.11 25.49
C GLY A 528 -25.43 -76.77 26.22
N ASN A 529 -25.74 -76.77 27.52
CA ASN A 529 -25.85 -75.55 28.33
C ASN A 529 -24.50 -74.88 28.60
N LEU A 530 -23.37 -75.57 28.37
CA LEU A 530 -22.03 -75.04 28.64
C LEU A 530 -21.36 -74.42 27.41
N SER A 531 -22.02 -74.49 26.25
CA SER A 531 -21.42 -74.18 24.95
C SER A 531 -21.33 -72.68 24.65
N ASP A 532 -22.07 -71.84 25.39
CA ASP A 532 -22.20 -70.40 25.14
C ASP A 532 -21.15 -69.56 25.89
N TYR A 533 -20.84 -69.89 27.15
CA TYR A 533 -19.95 -69.08 27.99
C TYR A 533 -18.88 -69.89 28.73
N GLU A 534 -19.25 -70.99 29.36
CA GLU A 534 -18.40 -71.73 30.30
C GLU A 534 -17.28 -72.47 29.59
N LYS A 535 -17.58 -73.19 28.50
CA LYS A 535 -16.60 -74.02 27.81
C LYS A 535 -15.41 -73.21 27.29
N VAL A 536 -15.67 -72.00 26.79
CA VAL A 536 -14.60 -71.11 26.31
C VAL A 536 -13.71 -70.65 27.46
N ARG A 537 -14.28 -70.43 28.65
CA ARG A 537 -13.59 -69.80 29.79
C ARG A 537 -12.98 -70.76 30.80
N ALA A 538 -13.47 -71.99 30.88
CA ALA A 538 -13.05 -72.97 31.89
C ALA A 538 -13.04 -74.43 31.39
N GLY A 539 -13.59 -74.72 30.22
CA GLY A 539 -13.69 -76.09 29.69
C GLY A 539 -12.61 -76.44 28.67
N PRO A 540 -12.58 -77.67 28.14
CA PRO A 540 -11.63 -78.11 27.11
C PRO A 540 -11.96 -77.55 25.72
N SER A 541 -10.96 -77.48 24.83
CA SER A 541 -11.13 -77.09 23.42
C SER A 541 -11.82 -78.18 22.64
N GLY A 542 -11.40 -79.42 22.89
CA GLY A 542 -12.02 -80.61 22.34
C GLY A 542 -13.39 -80.90 22.93
N ALA A 543 -14.02 -81.95 22.41
CA ALA A 543 -15.19 -82.57 23.04
C ALA A 543 -14.74 -83.59 24.11
N TYR A 544 -13.84 -83.17 25.01
CA TYR A 544 -13.28 -84.03 26.05
C TYR A 544 -14.18 -84.05 27.28
N ILE A 545 -14.35 -85.23 27.83
CA ILE A 545 -15.26 -85.52 28.96
C ILE A 545 -14.51 -86.33 30.02
N ALA A 546 -15.19 -86.73 31.10
CA ALA A 546 -14.60 -87.52 32.18
C ALA A 546 -13.88 -88.81 31.71
N THR A 547 -14.32 -89.44 30.61
CA THR A 547 -13.64 -90.62 30.03
C THR A 547 -12.30 -90.30 29.36
N HIS A 548 -12.06 -89.04 29.01
CA HIS A 548 -10.77 -88.51 28.57
C HIS A 548 -9.98 -87.92 29.74
N ASN A 549 -10.44 -88.13 30.98
CA ASN A 549 -9.88 -87.57 32.21
C ASN A 549 -9.86 -86.03 32.26
N ALA A 550 -10.72 -85.37 31.50
CA ALA A 550 -10.79 -83.90 31.48
C ALA A 550 -11.37 -83.30 32.78
N GLY A 551 -12.05 -84.11 33.59
CA GLY A 551 -12.86 -83.64 34.72
C GLY A 551 -14.25 -83.20 34.28
N ARG A 552 -15.04 -82.71 35.24
CA ARG A 552 -16.45 -82.34 35.04
C ARG A 552 -16.73 -80.91 35.49
N TYR A 553 -17.93 -80.44 35.19
CA TYR A 553 -18.43 -79.13 35.58
C TYR A 553 -19.47 -79.28 36.70
N TYR A 554 -19.27 -78.56 37.80
CA TYR A 554 -20.26 -78.32 38.85
C TYR A 554 -20.54 -76.82 38.91
N GLY A 555 -21.73 -76.43 38.47
CA GLY A 555 -22.07 -75.05 38.14
C GLY A 555 -22.34 -74.13 39.31
N CYS A 556 -22.63 -72.88 38.96
CA CYS A 556 -22.90 -71.81 39.91
C CYS A 556 -24.27 -71.99 40.55
N THR A 557 -24.33 -72.71 41.68
CA THR A 557 -25.60 -72.94 42.39
C THR A 557 -26.15 -71.68 43.04
N THR A 558 -25.26 -70.79 43.49
CA THR A 558 -25.59 -69.51 44.10
C THR A 558 -24.65 -68.43 43.59
N THR A 559 -25.21 -67.31 43.12
CA THR A 559 -24.42 -66.12 42.74
C THR A 559 -23.55 -65.67 43.91
N GLY A 560 -22.26 -65.47 43.65
CA GLY A 560 -21.26 -65.11 44.65
C GLY A 560 -20.43 -66.29 45.16
N ASN A 561 -20.75 -67.53 44.78
CA ASN A 561 -19.89 -68.67 45.07
C ASN A 561 -18.53 -68.52 44.40
N ALA A 562 -17.48 -68.95 45.10
CA ALA A 562 -16.12 -68.99 44.61
C ALA A 562 -15.90 -70.19 43.69
N VAL A 563 -14.94 -70.07 42.77
CA VAL A 563 -14.56 -71.16 41.87
C VAL A 563 -13.35 -71.90 42.40
N GLY A 564 -13.49 -73.21 42.53
CA GLY A 564 -12.40 -74.17 42.67
C GLY A 564 -12.13 -74.93 41.36
N ARG A 565 -10.88 -75.34 41.15
CA ARG A 565 -10.48 -76.16 39.99
C ARG A 565 -9.63 -77.37 40.35
N GLY A 566 -9.43 -78.27 39.38
CA GLY A 566 -8.54 -79.43 39.48
C GLY A 566 -9.16 -80.65 40.18
N GLY A 567 -10.11 -80.43 41.09
CA GLY A 567 -10.71 -81.48 41.91
C GLY A 567 -9.81 -81.91 43.07
N VAL A 568 -10.24 -82.91 43.84
CA VAL A 568 -9.52 -83.40 45.03
C VAL A 568 -9.11 -84.86 44.90
N TRP A 569 -8.33 -85.36 45.85
CA TRP A 569 -7.90 -86.75 45.94
C TRP A 569 -9.03 -87.79 45.95
N SER A 570 -10.28 -87.41 46.18
CA SER A 570 -11.44 -88.33 46.25
C SER A 570 -12.52 -88.07 45.20
N HIS A 571 -12.23 -87.27 44.18
CA HIS A 571 -13.22 -86.87 43.16
C HIS A 571 -13.32 -87.83 41.96
N ASP A 572 -12.54 -88.91 41.92
CA ASP A 572 -12.52 -89.90 40.84
C ASP A 572 -12.52 -89.22 39.44
N ALA A 573 -13.47 -89.59 38.59
CA ALA A 573 -13.61 -89.08 37.22
C ALA A 573 -14.11 -87.62 37.14
N SER A 574 -14.55 -87.03 38.25
CA SER A 574 -14.96 -85.62 38.30
C SER A 574 -13.76 -84.68 38.39
N ALA A 575 -12.62 -85.17 38.86
CA ALA A 575 -11.34 -84.45 38.86
C ALA A 575 -10.63 -84.53 37.49
N GLY A 576 -9.81 -83.53 37.18
CA GLY A 576 -9.18 -83.36 35.88
C GLY A 576 -8.72 -81.93 35.62
N VAL A 577 -7.99 -81.75 34.53
CA VAL A 577 -7.39 -80.47 34.13
C VAL A 577 -8.43 -79.36 33.93
N PHE A 578 -9.66 -79.72 33.58
CA PHE A 578 -10.79 -78.82 33.37
C PHE A 578 -11.90 -79.01 34.40
N THR A 579 -11.61 -79.58 35.58
CA THR A 579 -12.62 -79.60 36.65
C THR A 579 -12.95 -78.16 37.07
N PHE A 580 -14.23 -77.85 37.08
CA PHE A 580 -14.77 -76.57 37.52
C PHE A 580 -15.80 -76.82 38.61
N ASP A 581 -15.65 -76.18 39.77
CA ASP A 581 -16.58 -76.28 40.89
C ASP A 581 -16.92 -74.89 41.43
N ALA A 582 -18.17 -74.46 41.26
CA ALA A 582 -18.70 -73.20 41.79
C ALA A 582 -19.80 -73.42 42.84
N TYR A 583 -19.65 -74.44 43.68
CA TYR A 583 -20.60 -74.79 44.73
C TYR A 583 -20.41 -74.01 46.04
N ASN A 584 -19.16 -73.69 46.38
CA ASN A 584 -18.79 -73.23 47.72
C ASN A 584 -18.73 -71.70 47.81
N ALA A 585 -19.16 -71.13 48.93
CA ALA A 585 -19.00 -69.71 49.21
C ALA A 585 -17.51 -69.33 49.40
N PRO A 586 -17.10 -68.07 49.15
CA PRO A 586 -15.71 -67.62 49.34
C PRO A 586 -15.15 -67.83 50.76
N SER A 587 -16.03 -67.88 51.77
CA SER A 587 -15.70 -68.12 53.18
C SER A 587 -15.58 -69.60 53.54
N TYR A 588 -15.87 -70.52 52.63
CA TYR A 588 -15.71 -71.96 52.86
C TYR A 588 -14.22 -72.33 52.89
N SER A 589 -13.86 -73.28 53.74
CA SER A 589 -12.51 -73.84 53.82
C SER A 589 -12.60 -75.30 54.21
N ASP A 590 -11.81 -76.16 53.54
CA ASP A 590 -11.74 -77.59 53.85
C ASP A 590 -10.29 -78.08 53.79
N THR A 591 -10.02 -79.22 54.41
CA THR A 591 -8.76 -79.97 54.37
C THR A 591 -8.33 -80.40 52.97
N HIS A 592 -9.21 -80.32 51.98
CA HIS A 592 -8.92 -80.64 50.58
C HIS A 592 -8.98 -79.42 49.64
N ILE A 593 -9.00 -78.19 50.17
CA ILE A 593 -9.02 -76.96 49.37
C ILE A 593 -7.80 -76.11 49.70
N GLY A 594 -6.96 -75.90 48.69
CA GLY A 594 -5.79 -75.04 48.72
C GLY A 594 -5.82 -74.00 47.61
N PHE A 595 -4.65 -73.61 47.14
CA PHE A 595 -4.47 -72.55 46.16
C PHE A 595 -3.04 -72.56 45.60
N ARG A 596 -2.82 -71.78 44.55
CA ARG A 596 -1.49 -71.38 44.09
C ARG A 596 -1.52 -69.95 43.57
N CYS A 597 -0.38 -69.28 43.60
CA CYS A 597 -0.28 -67.87 43.21
C CYS A 597 0.19 -67.70 41.75
N GLY A 598 -0.23 -66.59 41.14
CA GLY A 598 0.21 -66.06 39.85
C GLY A 598 0.92 -64.71 39.99
N ARG A 599 1.60 -64.26 38.93
CA ARG A 599 2.21 -62.94 38.83
C ARG A 599 2.28 -62.41 37.41
#